data_AF-F9P7K1-F1
#
_entry.id   AF-F9P7K1-F1
#
_cell.length_a   1.000
_cell.length_b   1.000
_cell.length_c   1.000
_cell.angle_alpha   90.00
_cell.angle_beta   90.00
_cell.angle_gamma   90.00
#
_symmetry.space_group_name_H-M   'P 1'
#
loop_
_entity.id
_entity.type
_entity.pdbx_description
1 polymer ?
#
loop_
_entity_poly.entity_id
_entity_poly.type
_entity_poly.pdbx_seq_one_letter_code
_entity_poly.pdbx_strand_id
1 'polypeptide(L)'
;MASQQWEEQTVIGPPYLSKMGQSSIGRLVKELVVSYPLLEQKRYFIMSRLAGCIQGDLIDNPDPLMIFIMDRIINQVKAYTGIEFRDSIQFRKDLYAHLYPAFYRLLFDIPLNNPLKEQILKDFNSLFHLVRRSLSPLEKYLKKTISNDEIAYFTIHFGGYLEQIGTSNQSAKLTALTICPNGVSSSLILQSELKQLFPKMVFREVHQLKQVKEIGVSTYDMIFSTIYFETNKPLYLLKPLMNSMEKIMLKKQICTDFNIDEMGISVEELLQIIHRHAEIKDMSKLRRELSTYIMGNQENKN
;
A
#
# COMPACT_ATOMS: atom_id res chain seq x y z
N MET A 1 -12.61 20.41 43.01
CA MET A 1 -12.85 21.72 42.36
C MET A 1 -12.09 21.92 41.03
N ALA A 2 -11.30 20.96 40.55
CA ALA A 2 -10.64 21.04 39.22
C ALA A 2 -11.50 20.51 38.05
N SER A 3 -12.73 20.04 38.31
CA SER A 3 -13.59 19.38 37.32
C SER A 3 -14.49 20.31 36.51
N GLN A 4 -14.54 21.61 36.84
CA GLN A 4 -15.48 22.58 36.24
C GLN A 4 -14.86 23.54 35.22
N GLN A 5 -13.53 23.55 35.02
CA GLN A 5 -12.87 24.49 34.11
C GLN A 5 -12.76 24.00 32.65
N TRP A 6 -13.24 22.80 32.32
CA TRP A 6 -12.95 22.15 31.03
C TRP A 6 -14.15 22.10 30.06
N GLU A 7 -15.35 22.48 30.51
CA GLU A 7 -16.55 22.46 29.65
C GLU A 7 -16.61 23.64 28.66
N GLU A 8 -15.81 24.70 28.85
CA GLU A 8 -15.99 25.95 28.09
C GLU A 8 -15.01 26.17 26.91
N GLN A 9 -14.03 25.30 26.66
CA GLN A 9 -13.00 25.58 25.63
C GLN A 9 -12.77 24.52 24.55
N THR A 10 -13.55 23.44 24.49
CA THR A 10 -13.45 22.49 23.36
C THR A 10 -14.61 22.69 22.39
N VAL A 11 -14.27 23.12 21.17
CA VAL A 11 -15.22 23.46 20.09
C VAL A 11 -15.87 22.21 19.44
N ILE A 12 -15.65 21.03 20.03
CA ILE A 12 -16.25 19.75 19.64
C ILE A 12 -16.96 19.23 20.89
N GLY A 13 -18.29 19.10 20.81
CA GLY A 13 -19.14 19.12 21.99
C GLY A 13 -18.90 18.02 23.07
N PRO A 14 -19.50 18.21 24.26
CA PRO A 14 -19.51 17.28 25.40
C PRO A 14 -19.79 15.77 25.11
N PRO A 15 -20.55 15.38 24.06
CA PRO A 15 -20.91 13.97 23.85
C PRO A 15 -19.75 13.03 23.52
N TYR A 16 -18.64 13.52 22.95
CA TYR A 16 -17.58 12.62 22.48
C TYR A 16 -16.53 12.31 23.55
N LEU A 17 -16.15 13.31 24.34
CA LEU A 17 -15.30 13.10 25.52
C LEU A 17 -16.00 12.19 26.54
N SER A 18 -17.32 12.34 26.69
CA SER A 18 -18.13 11.45 27.54
C SER A 18 -18.23 10.04 26.98
N LYS A 19 -18.51 9.85 25.67
CA LYS A 19 -18.51 8.53 25.01
C LYS A 19 -17.14 7.85 25.10
N MET A 20 -16.05 8.60 24.93
CA MET A 20 -14.70 8.05 24.99
C MET A 20 -14.30 7.68 26.43
N GLY A 21 -14.65 8.50 27.42
CA GLY A 21 -14.45 8.17 28.83
C GLY A 21 -15.20 6.91 29.27
N GLN A 22 -16.32 6.58 28.60
CA GLN A 22 -17.10 5.35 28.82
C GLN A 22 -16.60 4.15 28.01
N SER A 23 -15.73 4.36 27.02
CA SER A 23 -15.15 3.28 26.23
C SER A 23 -14.26 2.37 27.09
N SER A 24 -14.00 1.14 26.64
CA SER A 24 -13.07 0.23 27.32
C SER A 24 -11.67 0.84 27.49
N ILE A 25 -11.23 1.64 26.52
CA ILE A 25 -9.95 2.35 26.59
C ILE A 25 -10.01 3.50 27.60
N GLY A 26 -11.09 4.28 27.60
CA GLY A 26 -11.27 5.36 28.57
C GLY A 26 -11.30 4.84 30.01
N ARG A 27 -11.97 3.71 30.24
CA ARG A 27 -11.96 3.01 31.53
C ARG A 27 -10.56 2.52 31.92
N LEU A 28 -9.85 1.85 31.00
CA LEU A 28 -8.48 1.39 31.23
C LEU A 28 -7.53 2.56 31.56
N VAL A 29 -7.60 3.66 30.81
CA VAL A 29 -6.77 4.85 31.07
C VAL A 29 -7.11 5.46 32.42
N LYS A 30 -8.39 5.49 32.80
CA LYS A 30 -8.81 5.97 34.13
C LYS A 30 -8.26 5.09 35.25
N GLU A 31 -8.33 3.77 35.11
CA GLU A 31 -7.74 2.81 36.06
C GLU A 31 -6.21 2.96 36.16
N LEU A 32 -5.54 3.16 35.02
CA LEU A 32 -4.09 3.42 34.97
C LEU A 32 -3.72 4.71 35.69
N VAL A 33 -4.48 5.79 35.50
CA VAL A 33 -4.25 7.06 36.20
C VAL A 33 -4.52 6.93 37.69
N VAL A 34 -5.56 6.20 38.11
CA VAL A 34 -5.83 5.93 39.53
C VAL A 34 -4.66 5.18 40.17
N SER A 35 -4.11 4.20 39.47
CA SER A 35 -2.98 3.39 39.94
C SER A 35 -1.65 4.14 39.87
N TYR A 36 -1.50 5.05 38.91
CA TYR A 36 -0.29 5.83 38.66
C TYR A 36 -0.64 7.32 38.44
N PRO A 37 -0.87 8.10 39.51
CA PRO A 37 -1.35 9.49 39.40
C PRO A 37 -0.44 10.42 38.57
N LEU A 38 0.85 10.11 38.48
CA LEU A 38 1.81 10.84 37.64
C LEU A 38 1.46 10.78 36.13
N LEU A 39 0.65 9.80 35.71
CA LEU A 39 0.21 9.65 34.31
C LEU A 39 -0.96 10.57 33.95
N GLU A 40 -1.57 11.28 34.90
CA GLU A 40 -2.73 12.14 34.64
C GLU A 40 -2.42 13.18 33.54
N GLN A 41 -1.22 13.77 33.58
CA GLN A 41 -0.76 14.72 32.56
C GLN A 41 -0.58 14.09 31.17
N LYS A 42 -0.39 12.77 31.10
CA LYS A 42 -0.16 12.00 29.86
C LYS A 42 -1.37 11.17 29.44
N ARG A 43 -2.51 11.27 30.13
CA ARG A 43 -3.67 10.40 29.91
C ARG A 43 -4.17 10.39 28.46
N TYR A 44 -4.19 11.54 27.80
CA TYR A 44 -4.65 11.65 26.40
C TYR A 44 -3.64 11.06 25.42
N PHE A 45 -2.34 11.21 25.69
CA PHE A 45 -1.30 10.55 24.92
C PHE A 45 -1.43 9.03 25.01
N ILE A 46 -1.56 8.49 26.23
CA ILE A 46 -1.74 7.06 26.47
C ILE A 46 -3.03 6.57 25.80
N MET A 47 -4.13 7.31 25.97
CA MET A 47 -5.41 7.00 25.36
C MET A 47 -5.33 6.96 23.83
N SER A 48 -4.65 7.93 23.21
CA SER A 48 -4.44 7.96 21.75
C SER A 48 -3.63 6.74 21.26
N ARG A 49 -2.59 6.33 22.01
CA ARG A 49 -1.79 5.15 21.68
C ARG A 49 -2.59 3.87 21.79
N LEU A 50 -3.34 3.70 22.89
CA LEU A 50 -4.21 2.54 23.08
C LEU A 50 -5.35 2.50 22.07
N ALA A 51 -5.92 3.66 21.69
CA ALA A 51 -6.92 3.76 20.64
C ALA A 51 -6.42 3.22 19.31
N GLY A 52 -5.16 3.51 18.95
CA GLY A 52 -4.52 2.94 17.76
C GLY A 52 -4.32 1.42 17.83
N CYS A 53 -4.11 0.85 19.01
CA CYS A 53 -3.91 -0.58 19.19
C CYS A 53 -5.20 -1.40 19.31
N ILE A 54 -6.29 -0.81 19.83
CA ILE A 54 -7.48 -1.55 20.28
C ILE A 54 -8.75 -1.15 19.51
N GLN A 55 -8.88 0.11 19.08
CA GLN A 55 -10.11 0.64 18.44
C GLN A 55 -9.92 1.10 16.98
N GLY A 56 -8.71 0.98 16.43
CA GLY A 56 -8.43 1.18 15.00
C GLY A 56 -8.92 0.04 14.10
N ASP A 57 -9.76 -0.89 14.58
CA ASP A 57 -10.30 -1.97 13.76
C ASP A 57 -11.71 -1.63 13.29
N LEU A 58 -11.88 -1.48 11.97
CA LEU A 58 -13.16 -1.15 11.34
C LEU A 58 -14.22 -2.26 11.51
N ILE A 59 -13.82 -3.53 11.60
CA ILE A 59 -14.76 -4.65 11.76
C ILE A 59 -15.20 -4.77 13.20
N ASP A 60 -14.24 -4.77 14.13
CA ASP A 60 -14.53 -5.05 15.52
C ASP A 60 -15.06 -3.82 16.27
N ASN A 61 -14.68 -2.61 15.85
CA ASN A 61 -15.03 -1.34 16.50
C ASN A 61 -15.40 -0.23 15.51
N PRO A 62 -16.48 -0.40 14.71
CA PRO A 62 -16.94 0.63 13.79
C PRO A 62 -17.50 1.85 14.54
N ASP A 63 -16.88 3.01 14.37
CA ASP A 63 -17.42 4.29 14.81
C ASP A 63 -18.09 5.02 13.63
N PRO A 64 -19.40 5.29 13.68
CA PRO A 64 -20.14 5.91 12.57
C PRO A 64 -19.59 7.26 12.12
N LEU A 65 -19.06 8.07 13.04
CA LEU A 65 -18.49 9.36 12.71
C LEU A 65 -17.16 9.18 11.97
N MET A 66 -16.31 8.27 12.44
CA MET A 66 -15.03 7.99 11.78
C MET A 66 -15.25 7.42 10.38
N ILE A 67 -16.24 6.53 10.20
CA ILE A 67 -16.64 6.02 8.89
C ILE A 67 -17.13 7.17 7.99
N PHE A 68 -18.00 8.04 8.51
CA PHE A 68 -18.49 9.19 7.76
C PHE A 68 -17.35 10.12 7.31
N ILE A 69 -16.41 10.44 8.20
CA ILE A 69 -15.25 11.27 7.86
C ILE A 69 -14.37 10.58 6.82
N MET A 70 -14.08 9.28 7.01
CA MET A 70 -13.30 8.46 6.09
C MET A 70 -13.89 8.49 4.68
N ASP A 71 -15.20 8.23 4.55
CA ASP A 71 -15.91 8.22 3.27
C ASP A 71 -15.81 9.57 2.57
N ARG A 72 -15.94 10.67 3.33
CA ARG A 72 -15.80 12.03 2.79
C ARG A 72 -14.37 12.31 2.32
N ILE A 73 -13.36 11.85 3.06
CA ILE A 73 -11.96 11.98 2.65
C ILE A 73 -11.70 11.18 1.36
N ILE A 74 -12.11 9.91 1.32
CA ILE A 74 -11.95 9.04 0.12
C ILE A 74 -12.59 9.71 -1.10
N ASN A 75 -13.83 10.20 -0.96
CA ASN A 75 -14.53 10.87 -2.05
C ASN A 75 -13.83 12.16 -2.50
N GLN A 76 -13.26 12.94 -1.58
CA GLN A 76 -12.47 14.11 -1.97
C GLN A 76 -11.17 13.73 -2.67
N VAL A 77 -10.49 12.67 -2.24
CA VAL A 77 -9.29 12.17 -2.92
C VAL A 77 -9.65 11.79 -4.35
N LYS A 78 -10.70 10.99 -4.57
CA LYS A 78 -11.19 10.63 -5.92
C LYS A 78 -11.47 11.88 -6.77
N ALA A 79 -12.19 12.85 -6.21
CA ALA A 79 -12.56 14.07 -6.92
C ALA A 79 -11.34 14.94 -7.30
N TYR A 80 -10.34 15.05 -6.41
CA TYR A 80 -9.17 15.89 -6.66
C TYR A 80 -8.07 15.20 -7.47
N THR A 81 -7.92 13.88 -7.37
CA THR A 81 -6.97 13.12 -8.19
C THR A 81 -7.53 12.77 -9.57
N GLY A 82 -8.86 12.73 -9.72
CA GLY A 82 -9.54 12.21 -10.90
C GLY A 82 -9.42 10.70 -11.07
N ILE A 83 -8.88 9.99 -10.06
CA ILE A 83 -8.69 8.54 -10.10
C ILE A 83 -9.91 7.87 -9.48
N GLU A 84 -10.64 7.12 -10.29
CA GLU A 84 -11.66 6.22 -9.79
C GLU A 84 -11.05 4.90 -9.30
N PHE A 85 -11.50 4.45 -8.14
CA PHE A 85 -11.06 3.18 -7.58
C PHE A 85 -12.12 2.54 -6.68
N ARG A 86 -12.15 1.20 -6.69
CA ARG A 86 -12.97 0.41 -5.76
C ARG A 86 -12.27 0.34 -4.41
N ASP A 87 -12.72 1.11 -3.44
CA ASP A 87 -12.24 1.12 -2.05
C ASP A 87 -12.49 -0.24 -1.38
N SER A 88 -11.52 -1.15 -1.53
CA SER A 88 -11.60 -2.50 -0.97
C SER A 88 -11.78 -2.47 0.55
N ILE A 89 -12.37 -3.52 1.11
CA ILE A 89 -12.52 -3.67 2.57
C ILE A 89 -11.16 -3.51 3.27
N GLN A 90 -10.09 -4.05 2.69
CA GLN A 90 -8.75 -3.93 3.25
C GLN A 90 -8.25 -2.47 3.26
N PHE A 91 -8.39 -1.75 2.15
CA PHE A 91 -8.01 -0.33 2.09
C PHE A 91 -8.77 0.51 3.13
N ARG A 92 -10.08 0.28 3.26
CA ARG A 92 -10.90 0.95 4.27
C ARG A 92 -10.43 0.63 5.68
N LYS A 93 -10.11 -0.63 5.98
CA LYS A 93 -9.55 -1.04 7.28
C LYS A 93 -8.24 -0.30 7.58
N ASP A 94 -7.32 -0.30 6.63
CA ASP A 94 -5.99 0.29 6.82
C ASP A 94 -6.08 1.80 7.01
N LEU A 95 -6.94 2.48 6.23
CA LEU A 95 -7.19 3.90 6.38
C LEU A 95 -7.88 4.22 7.71
N TYR A 96 -8.86 3.40 8.12
CA TYR A 96 -9.55 3.56 9.40
C TYR A 96 -8.62 3.37 10.59
N ALA A 97 -7.72 2.38 10.53
CA ALA A 97 -6.73 2.10 11.55
C ALA A 97 -5.76 3.27 11.78
N HIS A 98 -5.52 4.09 10.76
CA HIS A 98 -4.77 5.33 10.89
C HIS A 98 -5.65 6.51 11.33
N LEU A 99 -6.80 6.69 10.67
CA LEU A 99 -7.71 7.82 10.89
C LEU A 99 -8.19 7.87 12.34
N TYR A 100 -8.56 6.74 12.92
CA TYR A 100 -9.11 6.67 14.28
C TYR A 100 -8.14 7.26 15.32
N PRO A 101 -6.89 6.79 15.49
CA PRO A 101 -5.95 7.41 16.42
C PRO A 101 -5.49 8.81 15.98
N ALA A 102 -5.42 9.11 14.66
CA ALA A 102 -5.09 10.45 14.17
C ALA A 102 -6.11 11.50 14.60
N PHE A 103 -7.40 11.15 14.53
CA PHE A 103 -8.49 12.00 15.01
C PHE A 103 -8.25 12.43 16.46
N TYR A 104 -7.90 11.50 17.35
CA TYR A 104 -7.64 11.81 18.76
C TYR A 104 -6.35 12.58 18.98
N ARG A 105 -5.29 12.32 18.21
CA ARG A 105 -4.08 13.14 18.28
C ARG A 105 -4.39 14.60 17.95
N LEU A 106 -5.13 14.83 16.87
CA LEU A 106 -5.56 16.16 16.45
C LEU A 106 -6.54 16.79 17.46
N LEU A 107 -7.47 16.00 17.99
CA LEU A 107 -8.43 16.46 19.00
C LEU A 107 -7.72 17.00 20.24
N PHE A 108 -6.69 16.31 20.71
CA PHE A 108 -5.97 16.63 21.94
C PHE A 108 -4.64 17.38 21.72
N ASP A 109 -4.39 17.87 20.52
CA ASP A 109 -3.15 18.60 20.15
C ASP A 109 -1.87 17.82 20.47
N ILE A 110 -1.92 16.49 20.31
CA ILE A 110 -0.78 15.60 20.51
C ILE A 110 0.11 15.69 19.26
N PRO A 111 1.35 16.19 19.37
CA PRO A 111 2.24 16.31 18.23
C PRO A 111 2.62 14.92 17.69
N LEU A 112 2.71 14.83 16.37
CA LEU A 112 3.21 13.67 15.64
C LEU A 112 4.40 14.11 14.78
N ASN A 113 5.49 13.35 14.86
CA ASN A 113 6.63 13.51 13.98
C ASN A 113 6.64 12.35 12.98
N ASN A 114 6.61 12.66 11.68
CA ASN A 114 6.78 11.68 10.63
C ASN A 114 8.23 11.74 10.11
N PRO A 115 9.08 10.74 10.43
CA PRO A 115 10.50 10.75 10.03
C PRO A 115 10.70 10.72 8.51
N LEU A 116 9.67 10.33 7.74
CA LEU A 116 9.70 10.26 6.28
C LEU A 116 9.07 11.49 5.61
N LYS A 117 8.61 12.50 6.36
CA LYS A 117 7.91 13.68 5.80
C LYS A 117 8.67 14.32 4.64
N GLU A 118 9.95 14.61 4.82
CA GLU A 118 10.76 15.29 3.80
C GLU A 118 10.89 14.44 2.54
N GLN A 119 11.05 13.13 2.70
CA GLN A 119 11.07 12.20 1.57
C GLN A 119 9.71 12.15 0.87
N ILE A 120 8.61 12.10 1.61
CA ILE A 120 7.25 12.07 1.05
C ILE A 120 6.93 13.37 0.29
N LEU A 121 7.32 14.53 0.83
CA LEU A 121 7.15 15.81 0.16
C LEU A 121 7.94 15.90 -1.15
N LYS A 122 9.07 15.20 -1.24
CA LYS A 122 9.91 15.12 -2.44
C LYS A 122 9.33 14.13 -3.45
N ASP A 123 9.04 12.91 -3.02
CA ASP A 123 8.70 11.78 -3.89
C ASP A 123 7.21 11.77 -4.29
N PHE A 124 6.32 12.29 -3.42
CA PHE A 124 4.87 12.29 -3.59
C PHE A 124 4.27 13.71 -3.54
N ASN A 125 5.01 14.74 -3.93
CA ASN A 125 4.63 16.15 -3.78
C ASN A 125 3.18 16.45 -4.25
N SER A 126 2.85 16.05 -5.47
CA SER A 126 1.52 16.28 -6.05
C SER A 126 0.42 15.59 -5.23
N LEU A 127 0.62 14.31 -4.88
CA LEU A 127 -0.34 13.55 -4.10
C LEU A 127 -0.50 14.14 -2.70
N PHE A 128 0.58 14.57 -2.06
CA PHE A 128 0.56 15.23 -0.75
C PHE A 128 -0.36 16.45 -0.75
N HIS A 129 -0.26 17.31 -1.77
CA HIS A 129 -1.11 18.50 -1.87
C HIS A 129 -2.59 18.16 -2.13
N LEU A 130 -2.87 17.12 -2.93
CA LEU A 130 -4.23 16.65 -3.16
C LEU A 130 -4.83 16.02 -1.88
N VAL A 131 -4.06 15.21 -1.17
CA VAL A 131 -4.45 14.61 0.11
C VAL A 131 -4.69 15.70 1.16
N ARG A 132 -3.80 16.69 1.28
CA ARG A 132 -3.99 17.85 2.17
C ARG A 132 -5.35 18.50 1.94
N ARG A 133 -5.71 18.76 0.68
CA ARG A 133 -7.00 19.35 0.33
C ARG A 133 -8.17 18.41 0.65
N SER A 134 -7.96 17.10 0.48
CA SER A 134 -8.96 16.07 0.72
C SER A 134 -9.28 15.84 2.20
N LEU A 135 -8.39 16.24 3.11
CA LEU A 135 -8.59 16.15 4.56
C LEU A 135 -9.47 17.26 5.13
N SER A 136 -10.01 18.15 4.28
CA SER A 136 -10.91 19.22 4.72
C SER A 136 -12.15 18.76 5.54
N PRO A 137 -12.75 17.56 5.35
CA PRO A 137 -13.82 17.10 6.23
C PRO A 137 -13.37 16.96 7.68
N LEU A 138 -12.16 16.44 7.88
CA LEU A 138 -11.55 16.25 9.20
C LEU A 138 -11.19 17.61 9.82
N GLU A 139 -10.59 18.53 9.06
CA GLU A 139 -10.28 19.88 9.53
C GLU A 139 -11.54 20.66 9.93
N LYS A 140 -12.60 20.59 9.12
CA LYS A 140 -13.88 21.26 9.41
C LYS A 140 -14.54 20.69 10.65
N TYR A 141 -14.49 19.37 10.82
CA TYR A 141 -15.05 18.72 11.99
C TYR A 141 -14.28 19.11 13.26
N LEU A 142 -12.94 19.09 13.18
CA LEU A 142 -12.09 19.40 14.33
C LEU A 142 -11.96 20.90 14.60
N LYS A 143 -12.28 21.74 13.61
CA LYS A 143 -11.93 23.17 13.54
C LYS A 143 -10.45 23.43 13.82
N LYS A 144 -9.60 22.53 13.31
CA LYS A 144 -8.15 22.56 13.45
C LYS A 144 -7.49 22.27 12.12
N THR A 145 -6.32 22.86 11.91
CA THR A 145 -5.46 22.55 10.77
C THR A 145 -4.70 21.26 11.01
N ILE A 146 -4.53 20.45 9.97
CA ILE A 146 -3.73 19.22 10.07
C ILE A 146 -2.27 19.54 9.74
N SER A 147 -1.34 19.02 10.54
CA SER A 147 0.09 19.22 10.34
C SER A 147 0.61 18.49 9.09
N ASN A 148 1.72 18.96 8.52
CA ASN A 148 2.36 18.27 7.40
C ASN A 148 2.77 16.83 7.75
N ASP A 149 3.13 16.56 9.00
CA ASP A 149 3.49 15.22 9.47
C ASP A 149 2.30 14.24 9.42
N GLU A 150 1.10 14.67 9.82
CA GLU A 150 -0.13 13.87 9.68
C GLU A 150 -0.53 13.73 8.21
N ILE A 151 -0.49 14.81 7.41
CA ILE A 151 -0.76 14.76 5.97
C ILE A 151 0.16 13.75 5.28
N ALA A 152 1.43 13.70 5.67
CA ALA A 152 2.41 12.76 5.11
C ALA A 152 2.02 11.29 5.39
N TYR A 153 1.49 10.97 6.57
CA TYR A 153 0.97 9.62 6.83
C TYR A 153 -0.23 9.28 5.96
N PHE A 154 -1.23 10.18 5.85
CA PHE A 154 -2.34 9.97 4.92
C PHE A 154 -1.85 9.80 3.49
N THR A 155 -0.83 10.56 3.08
CA THR A 155 -0.22 10.47 1.75
C THR A 155 0.38 9.09 1.50
N ILE A 156 1.01 8.45 2.49
CA ILE A 156 1.49 7.07 2.36
C ILE A 156 0.33 6.09 2.17
N HIS A 157 -0.74 6.20 2.97
CA HIS A 157 -1.90 5.29 2.88
C HIS A 157 -2.57 5.39 1.50
N PHE A 158 -2.78 6.60 0.99
CA PHE A 158 -3.33 6.79 -0.35
C PHE A 158 -2.32 6.44 -1.44
N GLY A 159 -1.04 6.79 -1.28
CA GLY A 159 0.02 6.55 -2.26
C GLY A 159 0.24 5.07 -2.51
N GLY A 160 0.45 4.28 -1.45
CA GLY A 160 0.62 2.84 -1.59
C GLY A 160 -0.60 2.16 -2.21
N TYR A 161 -1.80 2.65 -1.93
CA TYR A 161 -3.02 2.12 -2.53
C TYR A 161 -3.20 2.56 -3.99
N LEU A 162 -2.95 3.82 -4.31
CA LEU A 162 -3.04 4.35 -5.67
C LEU A 162 -1.93 3.80 -6.57
N GLU A 163 -0.75 3.45 -6.06
CA GLU A 163 0.27 2.72 -6.81
C GLU A 163 -0.19 1.29 -7.15
N GLN A 164 -0.86 0.62 -6.22
CA GLN A 164 -1.50 -0.68 -6.49
C GLN A 164 -2.59 -0.58 -7.57
N ILE A 165 -3.21 0.59 -7.73
CA ILE A 165 -4.21 0.88 -8.78
C ILE A 165 -3.55 1.41 -10.06
N GLY A 166 -2.50 2.21 -10.01
CA GLY A 166 -1.76 2.72 -11.17
C GLY A 166 -0.98 1.61 -11.89
N THR A 167 -0.64 0.55 -11.16
CA THR A 167 -0.18 -0.73 -11.73
C THR A 167 -1.32 -1.59 -12.30
N SER A 168 -2.56 -1.11 -12.24
CA SER A 168 -3.75 -1.68 -12.91
C SER A 168 -4.10 -0.95 -14.21
N ASN A 169 -3.15 -0.24 -14.83
CA ASN A 169 -3.15 -0.11 -16.28
C ASN A 169 -3.15 -1.53 -16.87
N GLN A 170 -4.35 -2.01 -17.23
CA GLN A 170 -4.81 -3.03 -18.19
C GLN A 170 -3.84 -4.04 -18.84
N SER A 171 -2.66 -4.29 -18.30
CA SER A 171 -1.91 -5.51 -18.55
C SER A 171 -2.53 -6.57 -17.65
N ALA A 172 -3.17 -7.57 -18.23
CA ALA A 172 -3.75 -8.69 -17.50
C ALA A 172 -2.76 -9.17 -16.44
N LYS A 173 -3.17 -9.22 -15.16
CA LYS A 173 -2.33 -9.78 -14.10
C LYS A 173 -2.02 -11.22 -14.47
N LEU A 174 -0.76 -11.47 -14.83
CA LEU A 174 -0.33 -12.81 -15.20
C LEU A 174 -0.58 -13.76 -14.03
N THR A 175 -1.24 -14.87 -14.33
CA THR A 175 -1.51 -15.93 -13.37
C THR A 175 -0.61 -17.11 -13.70
N ALA A 176 0.20 -17.55 -12.75
CA ALA A 176 1.10 -18.68 -12.91
C ALA A 176 0.70 -19.86 -12.04
N LEU A 177 0.79 -21.07 -12.61
CA LEU A 177 0.76 -22.30 -11.82
C LEU A 177 2.17 -22.62 -11.32
N THR A 178 2.30 -22.98 -10.04
CA THR A 178 3.55 -23.47 -9.47
C THR A 178 3.41 -24.96 -9.17
N ILE A 179 4.28 -25.77 -9.78
CA ILE A 179 4.30 -27.23 -9.63
C ILE A 179 5.62 -27.67 -9.01
N CYS A 180 5.55 -28.18 -7.78
CA CYS A 180 6.69 -28.78 -7.10
C CYS A 180 6.25 -30.08 -6.43
N PRO A 181 6.53 -31.26 -7.04
CA PRO A 181 6.14 -32.55 -6.46
C PRO A 181 6.97 -32.93 -5.23
N ASN A 182 8.11 -32.28 -5.02
CA ASN A 182 9.15 -32.71 -4.07
C ASN A 182 8.93 -32.18 -2.64
N GLY A 183 7.72 -32.37 -2.10
CA GLY A 183 7.40 -32.10 -0.70
C GLY A 183 7.07 -30.64 -0.35
N VAL A 184 6.42 -30.45 0.81
CA VAL A 184 5.88 -29.16 1.27
C VAL A 184 6.97 -28.10 1.43
N SER A 185 8.13 -28.45 2.00
CA SER A 185 9.20 -27.48 2.28
C SER A 185 9.82 -26.89 1.01
N SER A 186 10.05 -27.70 -0.03
CA SER A 186 10.63 -27.20 -1.29
C SER A 186 9.64 -26.36 -2.08
N SER A 187 8.34 -26.69 -1.99
CA SER A 187 7.24 -25.92 -2.58
C SER A 187 7.16 -24.51 -1.96
N LEU A 188 7.26 -24.42 -0.63
CA LEU A 188 7.25 -23.13 0.09
C LEU A 188 8.44 -22.25 -0.29
N ILE A 189 9.64 -22.82 -0.40
CA ILE A 189 10.84 -22.08 -0.81
C ILE A 189 10.65 -21.53 -2.22
N LEU A 190 10.23 -22.38 -3.16
CA LEU A 190 9.99 -21.95 -4.53
C LEU A 190 8.92 -20.85 -4.60
N GLN A 191 7.82 -21.01 -3.85
CA GLN A 191 6.76 -20.02 -3.84
C GLN A 191 7.26 -18.68 -3.29
N SER A 192 8.08 -18.70 -2.23
CA SER A 192 8.69 -17.50 -1.66
C SER A 192 9.61 -16.81 -2.67
N GLU A 193 10.48 -17.57 -3.32
CA GLU A 193 11.40 -17.09 -4.36
C GLU A 193 10.64 -16.42 -5.52
N LEU A 194 9.59 -17.05 -6.03
CA LEU A 194 8.79 -16.52 -7.14
C LEU A 194 7.97 -15.28 -6.74
N LYS A 195 7.37 -15.27 -5.54
CA LYS A 195 6.64 -14.10 -5.01
C LYS A 195 7.57 -12.90 -4.80
N GLN A 196 8.81 -13.14 -4.38
CA GLN A 196 9.81 -12.09 -4.25
C GLN A 196 10.24 -11.55 -5.63
N LEU A 197 10.39 -12.42 -6.62
CA LEU A 197 10.79 -12.02 -7.97
C LEU A 197 9.68 -11.30 -8.74
N PHE A 198 8.44 -11.75 -8.61
CA PHE A 198 7.29 -11.23 -9.35
C PHE A 198 6.14 -10.87 -8.41
N PRO A 199 6.27 -9.80 -7.60
CA PRO A 199 5.27 -9.45 -6.58
C PRO A 199 3.91 -9.06 -7.16
N LYS A 200 3.85 -8.74 -8.46
CA LYS A 200 2.62 -8.38 -9.18
C LYS A 200 1.89 -9.59 -9.81
N MET A 201 2.53 -10.76 -9.84
CA MET A 201 1.98 -11.98 -10.46
C MET A 201 1.09 -12.75 -9.47
N VAL A 202 0.03 -13.39 -9.97
CA VAL A 202 -0.85 -14.25 -9.17
C VAL A 202 -0.34 -15.69 -9.25
N PHE A 203 -0.09 -16.33 -8.11
CA PHE A 203 0.39 -17.71 -8.06
C PHE A 203 -0.69 -18.67 -7.55
N ARG A 204 -0.85 -19.82 -8.22
CA ARG A 204 -1.68 -20.95 -7.76
C ARG A 204 -0.82 -22.19 -7.63
N GLU A 205 -0.83 -22.80 -6.45
CA GLU A 205 -0.04 -24.01 -6.21
C GLU A 205 -0.76 -25.27 -6.66
N VAL A 206 0.01 -26.19 -7.24
CA VAL A 206 -0.46 -27.50 -7.63
C VAL A 206 0.55 -28.53 -7.15
N HIS A 207 0.11 -29.42 -6.26
CA HIS A 207 1.01 -30.42 -5.64
C HIS A 207 1.13 -31.71 -6.45
N GLN A 208 0.20 -31.95 -7.39
CA GLN A 208 0.20 -33.15 -8.23
C GLN A 208 -0.04 -32.80 -9.69
N LEU A 209 0.79 -33.33 -10.61
CA LEU A 209 0.65 -33.10 -12.05
C LEU A 209 -0.74 -33.44 -12.60
N LYS A 210 -1.42 -34.44 -12.04
CA LYS A 210 -2.76 -34.87 -12.49
C LYS A 210 -3.79 -33.73 -12.34
N GLN A 211 -3.67 -32.90 -11.31
CA GLN A 211 -4.58 -31.78 -11.05
C GLN A 211 -4.45 -30.67 -12.11
N VAL A 212 -3.30 -30.57 -12.81
CA VAL A 212 -3.11 -29.57 -13.87
C VAL A 212 -4.12 -29.76 -15.00
N LYS A 213 -4.49 -31.02 -15.31
CA LYS A 213 -5.48 -31.34 -16.35
C LYS A 213 -6.91 -30.96 -15.96
N GLU A 214 -7.18 -30.82 -14.66
CA GLU A 214 -8.48 -30.43 -14.11
C GLU A 214 -8.64 -28.90 -14.02
N ILE A 215 -7.53 -28.15 -14.12
CA ILE A 215 -7.52 -26.70 -14.12
C ILE A 215 -7.79 -26.20 -15.53
N GLY A 216 -8.76 -25.28 -15.67
CA GLY A 216 -9.06 -24.66 -16.96
C GLY A 216 -7.84 -23.92 -17.52
N VAL A 217 -7.46 -24.26 -18.76
CA VAL A 217 -6.28 -23.70 -19.47
C VAL A 217 -6.36 -22.18 -19.65
N SER A 218 -7.56 -21.59 -19.58
CA SER A 218 -7.79 -20.14 -19.62
C SER A 218 -7.56 -19.43 -18.28
N THR A 219 -7.33 -20.17 -17.19
CA THR A 219 -7.22 -19.59 -15.84
C THR A 219 -5.79 -19.25 -15.41
N TYR A 220 -4.80 -19.54 -16.25
CA TYR A 220 -3.39 -19.25 -16.03
C TYR A 220 -2.67 -18.99 -17.36
N ASP A 221 -1.59 -18.22 -17.30
CA ASP A 221 -0.81 -17.75 -18.45
C ASP A 221 0.49 -18.54 -18.62
N MET A 222 1.07 -19.03 -17.53
CA MET A 222 2.33 -19.78 -17.52
C MET A 222 2.42 -20.81 -16.40
N ILE A 223 3.46 -21.64 -16.46
CA ILE A 223 3.75 -22.66 -15.48
C ILE A 223 5.20 -22.56 -15.02
N PHE A 224 5.41 -22.48 -13.71
CA PHE A 224 6.68 -22.72 -13.05
C PHE A 224 6.72 -24.15 -12.53
N SER A 225 7.77 -24.90 -12.87
CA SER A 225 7.86 -26.30 -12.43
C SER A 225 9.28 -26.71 -12.07
N THR A 226 9.41 -27.61 -11.10
CA THR A 226 10.67 -28.30 -10.82
C THR A 226 10.84 -29.61 -11.59
N ILE A 227 9.84 -29.99 -12.39
CA ILE A 227 9.88 -31.16 -13.26
C ILE A 227 9.33 -30.82 -14.65
N TYR A 228 9.88 -31.47 -15.67
CA TYR A 228 9.41 -31.29 -17.03
C TYR A 228 8.16 -32.13 -17.32
N PHE A 229 7.23 -31.58 -18.11
CA PHE A 229 6.09 -32.30 -18.67
C PHE A 229 5.55 -31.54 -19.90
N GLU A 230 4.81 -32.24 -20.76
CA GLU A 230 4.23 -31.63 -21.97
C GLU A 230 3.01 -30.75 -21.63
N THR A 231 2.99 -29.53 -22.18
CA THR A 231 1.93 -28.53 -21.95
C THR A 231 1.84 -27.55 -23.11
N ASN A 232 0.66 -26.97 -23.32
CA ASN A 232 0.39 -25.95 -24.34
C ASN A 232 0.63 -24.51 -23.84
N LYS A 233 1.14 -24.37 -22.60
CA LYS A 233 1.45 -23.08 -21.96
C LYS A 233 2.96 -22.96 -21.74
N PRO A 234 3.53 -21.74 -21.71
CA PRO A 234 4.94 -21.53 -21.37
C PRO A 234 5.30 -22.25 -20.06
N LEU A 235 6.33 -23.10 -20.12
CA LEU A 235 6.83 -23.88 -18.99
C LEU A 235 8.25 -23.42 -18.65
N TYR A 236 8.40 -22.86 -17.45
CA TYR A 236 9.69 -22.46 -16.90
C TYR A 236 10.17 -23.55 -15.92
N LEU A 237 11.15 -24.33 -16.37
CA LEU A 237 11.80 -25.35 -15.55
C LEU A 237 12.87 -24.73 -14.67
N LEU A 238 12.78 -24.95 -13.36
CA LEU A 238 13.61 -24.28 -12.37
C LEU A 238 13.93 -25.15 -11.16
N LYS A 239 14.80 -24.65 -10.28
CA LYS A 239 15.12 -25.27 -8.99
C LYS A 239 14.39 -24.51 -7.88
N PRO A 240 14.00 -25.18 -6.77
CA PRO A 240 13.38 -24.49 -5.63
C PRO A 240 14.20 -23.31 -5.12
N LEU A 241 15.54 -23.46 -5.07
CA LEU A 241 16.48 -22.41 -4.75
C LEU A 241 17.20 -21.98 -6.02
N MET A 242 17.02 -20.72 -6.40
CA MET A 242 17.67 -20.10 -7.54
C MET A 242 18.82 -19.21 -7.05
N ASN A 243 19.96 -19.27 -7.73
CA ASN A 243 21.03 -18.27 -7.53
C ASN A 243 20.69 -16.96 -8.26
N SER A 244 21.43 -15.89 -7.98
CA SER A 244 21.16 -14.56 -8.55
C SER A 244 21.11 -14.55 -10.08
N MET A 245 21.98 -15.31 -10.76
CA MET A 245 21.99 -15.40 -12.22
C MET A 245 20.75 -16.13 -12.76
N GLU A 246 20.36 -17.24 -12.13
CA GLU A 246 19.14 -17.98 -12.49
C GLU A 246 17.89 -17.10 -12.34
N LYS A 247 17.82 -16.30 -11.25
CA LYS A 247 16.72 -15.34 -11.03
C LYS A 247 16.66 -14.26 -12.11
N ILE A 248 17.82 -13.71 -12.50
CA ILE A 248 17.93 -12.67 -13.54
C ILE A 248 17.49 -13.23 -14.90
N MET A 249 17.98 -14.42 -15.27
CA MET A 249 17.62 -15.06 -16.53
C MET A 249 16.13 -15.37 -16.59
N LEU A 250 15.54 -15.87 -15.49
CA LEU A 250 14.12 -16.14 -15.40
C LEU A 250 13.29 -14.86 -15.59
N LYS A 251 13.66 -13.76 -14.93
CA LYS A 251 13.01 -12.45 -15.12
C LYS A 251 13.09 -11.98 -16.56
N LYS A 252 14.28 -11.99 -17.17
CA LYS A 252 14.49 -11.56 -18.56
C LYS A 252 13.64 -12.39 -19.53
N GLN A 253 13.59 -13.70 -19.33
CA GLN A 253 12.81 -14.61 -20.16
C GLN A 253 11.32 -14.28 -20.09
N ILE A 254 10.77 -14.13 -18.88
CA ILE A 254 9.35 -13.80 -18.69
C ILE A 254 9.00 -12.40 -19.23
N CYS A 255 9.86 -11.40 -19.01
CA CYS A 255 9.65 -10.07 -19.55
C CYS A 255 9.61 -10.08 -21.09
N THR A 256 10.42 -10.93 -21.72
CA THR A 256 10.42 -11.10 -23.18
C THR A 256 9.16 -11.84 -23.64
N ASP A 257 8.82 -12.96 -22.99
CA ASP A 257 7.69 -13.82 -23.39
C ASP A 257 6.34 -13.11 -23.22
N PHE A 258 6.23 -12.19 -22.25
CA PHE A 258 4.99 -11.50 -21.90
C PHE A 258 5.02 -9.98 -22.10
N ASN A 259 6.08 -9.43 -22.71
CA ASN A 259 6.29 -7.98 -22.92
C ASN A 259 6.07 -7.16 -21.63
N ILE A 260 6.71 -7.58 -20.53
CA ILE A 260 6.58 -6.91 -19.22
C ILE A 260 7.73 -5.91 -19.05
N ASP A 261 7.39 -4.63 -18.84
CA ASP A 261 8.35 -3.59 -18.48
C ASP A 261 8.65 -3.65 -16.96
N GLU A 262 9.84 -4.13 -16.57
CA GLU A 262 10.33 -4.00 -15.19
C GLU A 262 11.40 -2.88 -15.10
N MET A 263 11.10 -1.87 -14.27
CA MET A 263 11.95 -0.76 -13.80
C MET A 263 11.97 0.56 -14.61
N GLY A 264 10.99 1.41 -14.30
CA GLY A 264 11.22 2.81 -13.86
C GLY A 264 11.58 3.88 -14.88
N ILE A 265 11.98 3.52 -16.10
CA ILE A 265 12.17 4.48 -17.19
C ILE A 265 11.41 3.96 -18.40
N SER A 266 10.28 4.58 -18.73
CA SER A 266 9.58 4.26 -19.97
C SER A 266 10.44 4.71 -21.15
N VAL A 267 10.75 3.76 -22.03
CA VAL A 267 11.45 4.06 -23.29
C VAL A 267 10.63 5.03 -24.11
N GLU A 268 9.30 4.92 -24.06
CA GLU A 268 8.35 5.84 -24.69
C GLU A 268 8.48 7.26 -24.13
N GLU A 269 8.57 7.43 -22.81
CA GLU A 269 8.78 8.75 -22.20
C GLU A 269 10.12 9.36 -22.61
N LEU A 270 11.20 8.56 -22.64
CA LEU A 270 12.50 9.00 -23.15
C LEU A 270 12.42 9.43 -24.60
N LEU A 271 11.77 8.63 -25.46
CA LEU A 271 11.59 8.96 -26.86
C LEU A 271 10.77 10.24 -27.04
N GLN A 272 9.76 10.48 -26.20
CA GLN A 272 9.00 11.73 -26.21
C GLN A 272 9.82 12.94 -25.77
N ILE A 273 10.71 12.80 -24.79
CA ILE A 273 11.64 13.87 -24.39
C ILE A 273 12.62 14.15 -25.53
N ILE A 274 13.24 13.12 -26.10
CA ILE A 274 14.21 13.25 -27.20
C ILE A 274 13.54 13.91 -28.42
N HIS A 275 12.33 13.48 -28.77
CA HIS A 275 11.59 14.03 -29.91
C HIS A 275 11.24 15.52 -29.75
N ARG A 276 11.02 15.99 -28.51
CA ARG A 276 10.76 17.40 -28.22
C ARG A 276 11.96 18.32 -28.43
N HIS A 277 13.18 17.77 -28.42
CA HIS A 277 14.41 18.56 -28.43
C HIS A 277 15.40 18.15 -29.52
N ALA A 278 15.11 17.11 -30.30
CA ALA A 278 15.96 16.58 -31.36
C ALA A 278 15.15 15.96 -32.50
N GLU A 279 15.69 16.04 -33.71
CA GLU A 279 15.15 15.36 -34.88
C GLU A 279 15.58 13.89 -34.88
N ILE A 280 14.60 12.97 -34.84
CA ILE A 280 14.84 11.53 -34.77
C ILE A 280 14.82 10.96 -36.18
N LYS A 281 16.00 10.58 -36.69
CA LYS A 281 16.17 9.99 -38.03
C LYS A 281 15.54 8.60 -38.17
N ASP A 282 15.59 7.79 -37.11
CA ASP A 282 15.04 6.44 -37.07
C ASP A 282 14.53 6.11 -35.66
N MET A 283 13.22 6.25 -35.47
CA MET A 283 12.55 6.01 -34.20
C MET A 283 12.64 4.54 -33.76
N SER A 284 12.56 3.60 -34.71
CA SER A 284 12.52 2.17 -34.42
C SER A 284 13.88 1.68 -33.95
N LYS A 285 14.95 2.12 -34.60
CA LYS A 285 16.33 1.80 -34.22
C LYS A 285 16.70 2.42 -32.87
N LEU A 286 16.36 3.70 -32.66
CA LEU A 286 16.62 4.40 -31.40
C LEU A 286 15.89 3.73 -30.23
N ARG A 287 14.61 3.37 -30.40
CA ARG A 287 13.83 2.62 -29.40
C ARG A 287 14.52 1.32 -29.00
N ARG A 288 14.97 0.54 -29.98
CA ARG A 288 15.65 -0.75 -29.75
C ARG A 288 16.97 -0.59 -29.00
N GLU A 289 17.78 0.40 -29.39
CA GLU A 289 19.07 0.65 -28.74
C GLU A 289 18.90 1.18 -27.31
N LEU A 290 17.94 2.09 -27.07
CA LEU A 290 17.62 2.57 -25.72
C LEU A 290 17.09 1.45 -24.82
N SER A 291 16.20 0.59 -25.34
CA SER A 291 15.70 -0.57 -24.60
C SER A 291 16.85 -1.49 -24.21
N THR A 292 17.77 -1.76 -25.14
CA THR A 292 18.95 -2.60 -24.90
C THR A 292 19.88 -1.98 -23.87
N TYR A 293 20.15 -0.67 -23.95
CA TYR A 293 21.03 0.04 -23.04
C TYR A 293 20.48 0.11 -21.61
N ILE A 294 19.20 0.42 -21.45
CA ILE A 294 18.56 0.52 -20.13
C ILE A 294 18.52 -0.86 -19.46
N MET A 295 18.31 -1.92 -20.24
CA MET A 295 18.40 -3.29 -19.75
C MET A 295 19.85 -3.69 -19.39
N GLY A 296 20.87 -3.19 -20.09
CA GLY A 296 22.29 -3.50 -19.82
C GLY A 296 22.93 -2.67 -18.70
N ASN A 297 22.49 -1.44 -18.44
CA ASN A 297 23.13 -0.56 -17.45
C ASN A 297 22.74 -0.84 -15.99
N GLN A 298 21.76 -1.70 -15.73
CA GLN A 298 21.48 -2.25 -14.39
C GLN A 298 22.64 -3.16 -13.90
N GLU A 299 23.60 -3.49 -14.77
CA GLU A 299 24.75 -4.36 -14.49
C GLU A 299 25.91 -3.65 -13.75
N ASN A 300 25.97 -2.31 -13.71
CA ASN A 300 27.15 -1.55 -13.21
C ASN A 300 26.91 -0.75 -11.92
N LYS A 301 25.85 -1.04 -11.15
CA LYS A 301 25.66 -0.47 -9.81
C LYS A 301 25.69 -1.58 -8.76
N ASN A 302 26.88 -2.11 -8.50
CA ASN A 302 27.27 -2.75 -7.23
C ASN A 302 28.76 -2.50 -7.00
#